data_AF-A0A816G7X0-F1
#
_entry.id   AF-A0A816G7X0-F1
#
_cell.length_a   1.000
_cell.length_b   1.000
_cell.length_c   1.000
_cell.angle_alpha   90.00
_cell.angle_beta   90.00
_cell.angle_gamma   90.00
#
_symmetry.space_group_name_H-M   'P 1'
#
loop_
_entity.id
_entity.type
_entity.pdbx_description
1 polymer ?
#
loop_
_entity_poly.entity_id
_entity_poly.type
_entity_poly.pdbx_seq_one_letter_code
_entity_poly.pdbx_strand_id
1 'polypeptide(L)' 'TTEITLGAPVSSASTIVTLLGSNIGPLKWRAASGSGGIIIDISNIKMYSLASDWAWVFKLQNITPKQINKKLRKYRQ' A
#
# COMPACT_ATOMS: atom_id res chain seq x y z
N THR A 1 10.37 8.95 -12.48
CA THR A 1 10.32 8.19 -11.21
C THR A 1 9.37 7.02 -11.40
N THR A 2 9.80 5.79 -11.09
CA THR A 2 9.02 4.54 -11.29
C THR A 2 8.43 4.04 -9.97
N GLU A 3 8.17 4.95 -9.03
CA GLU A 3 7.75 4.60 -7.67
C GLU A 3 6.64 5.53 -7.20
N ILE A 4 5.68 4.96 -6.46
CA ILE A 4 4.63 5.69 -5.77
C ILE A 4 4.89 5.57 -4.27
N THR A 5 5.02 6.70 -3.58
CA THR A 5 5.19 6.75 -2.13
C THR A 5 3.88 7.07 -1.45
N LEU A 6 3.44 6.20 -0.55
CA LEU A 6 2.28 6.37 0.31
C LEU A 6 2.75 6.59 1.75
N GLY A 7 2.37 7.72 2.36
CA GLY A 7 2.71 8.02 3.76
C GLY A 7 1.99 7.14 4.79
N ALA A 8 0.97 6.40 4.36
CA ALA A 8 0.22 5.41 5.15
C ALA A 8 -0.37 4.37 4.19
N PRO A 9 -0.70 3.15 4.62
CA PRO A 9 -0.57 2.59 5.98
C PRO A 9 0.84 2.08 6.29
N VAL A 10 1.05 1.60 7.52
CA VAL A 10 2.27 0.87 7.89
C VAL A 10 2.17 -0.55 7.32
N SER A 11 3.10 -0.92 6.45
CA SER A 11 3.21 -2.29 5.94
C SER A 11 3.54 -3.30 7.03
N SER A 12 3.23 -4.56 6.76
CA SER A 12 3.67 -5.74 7.52
C SER A 12 4.47 -6.65 6.59
N ALA A 13 5.15 -7.66 7.15
CA ALA A 13 5.87 -8.67 6.34
C ALA A 13 4.96 -9.46 5.39
N SER A 14 3.65 -9.52 5.65
CA SER A 14 2.66 -10.22 4.82
C SER A 14 1.84 -9.29 3.92
N THR A 15 2.24 -8.03 3.80
CA THR A 15 1.52 -7.04 2.98
C THR A 15 1.57 -7.42 1.50
N ILE A 16 0.40 -7.37 0.86
CA ILE A 16 0.23 -7.63 -0.57
C ILE A 16 -0.33 -6.36 -1.20
N VAL A 17 0.30 -5.92 -2.29
CA VAL A 17 -0.14 -4.78 -3.10
C VAL A 17 -0.57 -5.32 -4.45
N THR A 18 -1.81 -5.06 -4.85
CA THR A 18 -2.33 -5.45 -6.17
C THR A 18 -2.92 -4.26 -6.89
N LEU A 19 -2.78 -4.24 -8.21
CA LEU A 19 -3.38 -3.23 -9.07
C LEU A 19 -4.70 -3.76 -9.65
N LEU A 20 -5.81 -3.14 -9.27
CA LEU A 20 -7.12 -3.56 -9.74
C LEU A 20 -7.33 -3.19 -11.21
N GLY A 21 -8.06 -4.03 -11.94
CA GLY A 21 -8.29 -3.84 -13.37
C GLY A 21 -7.06 -4.12 -14.25
N SER A 22 -6.05 -4.81 -13.70
CA SER A 22 -4.89 -5.27 -14.45
C SER A 22 -4.69 -6.77 -14.25
N ASN A 23 -4.11 -7.45 -15.25
CA ASN A 23 -3.69 -8.86 -15.14
C ASN A 23 -2.28 -9.00 -14.54
N ILE A 24 -1.71 -7.90 -14.02
CA ILE A 24 -0.41 -7.91 -13.37
C ILE A 24 -0.60 -8.51 -11.99
N GLY A 25 0.27 -9.46 -11.62
CA GLY A 25 0.27 -10.05 -10.28
C GLY A 25 0.60 -9.04 -9.18
N PRO A 26 0.83 -9.51 -7.95
CA PRO A 26 1.24 -8.64 -6.84
C PRO A 26 2.45 -7.78 -7.20
N LEU A 27 2.38 -6.50 -6.86
CA LEU A 27 3.43 -5.53 -7.10
C LEU A 27 4.51 -5.62 -6.02
N LYS A 28 5.75 -5.34 -6.44
CA LYS A 28 6.85 -5.17 -5.50
C LYS A 28 6.67 -3.88 -4.71
N TRP A 29 7.03 -3.91 -3.45
CA TRP A 29 6.94 -2.75 -2.56
C TRP A 29 8.00 -2.86 -1.45
N ARG A 30 8.27 -1.73 -0.79
CA ARG A 30 9.09 -1.67 0.43
C ARG A 30 8.51 -0.70 1.44
N ALA A 31 8.87 -0.85 2.72
CA ALA A 31 8.47 0.10 3.75
C ALA A 31 9.12 1.48 3.49
N ALA A 32 8.35 2.55 3.67
CA ALA A 32 8.90 3.89 3.71
C ALA A 32 9.65 4.13 5.04
N SER A 33 10.80 4.81 4.99
CA SER A 33 11.65 5.03 6.17
C SER A 33 11.03 6.03 7.17
N GLY A 34 11.33 5.85 8.47
CA GLY A 34 11.12 6.84 9.53
C GLY A 34 9.71 6.93 10.13
N SER A 35 8.66 7.06 9.31
CA SER A 35 7.29 7.35 9.78
C SER A 35 6.25 6.26 9.50
N GLY A 36 6.69 5.15 8.90
CA GLY A 36 5.78 4.20 8.26
C GLY A 36 5.34 4.68 6.88
N GLY A 37 4.55 3.85 6.20
CA GLY A 37 4.19 4.05 4.79
C GLY A 37 4.75 2.96 3.90
N ILE A 38 4.42 3.04 2.61
CA ILE A 38 4.72 2.03 1.59
C ILE A 38 5.21 2.74 0.34
N ILE A 39 6.30 2.25 -0.23
CA ILE A 39 6.78 2.63 -1.56
C ILE A 39 6.47 1.48 -2.50
N ILE A 40 5.63 1.72 -3.51
CA ILE A 40 5.21 0.75 -4.52
C ILE A 40 6.08 0.94 -5.76
N ASP A 41 6.69 -0.13 -6.25
CA ASP A 41 7.42 -0.15 -7.51
C ASP A 41 6.45 -0.38 -8.68
N ILE A 42 6.36 0.61 -9.56
CA ILE A 42 5.48 0.60 -10.74
C ILE A 42 6.26 0.46 -12.06
N SER A 43 7.55 0.15 -12.00
CA SER A 43 8.41 -0.02 -13.20
C SER A 43 7.90 -1.11 -14.16
N ASN A 44 7.26 -2.15 -13.63
CA ASN A 44 6.70 -3.25 -14.41
C ASN A 44 5.29 -2.97 -14.95
N ILE A 45 4.69 -1.82 -14.66
CA ILE A 45 3.37 -1.46 -15.16
C ILE A 45 3.50 -0.92 -16.59
N LYS A 46 2.93 -1.67 -17.53
CA LYS A 46 2.77 -1.22 -18.91
C LYS A 46 1.50 -0.37 -19.01
N MET A 47 1.64 0.93 -19.28
CA MET A 47 0.50 1.87 -19.29
C MET A 47 -0.63 1.41 -20.24
N TYR A 48 -0.29 0.88 -21.41
CA TYR A 48 -1.25 0.35 -22.38
C TYR A 48 -2.03 -0.89 -21.90
N SER A 49 -1.61 -1.52 -20.80
CA SER A 49 -2.29 -2.68 -20.20
C SER A 49 -3.26 -2.30 -19.07
N LEU A 50 -3.36 -1.01 -18.76
CA LEU A 50 -4.25 -0.49 -17.72
C LEU A 50 -5.64 -0.26 -18.30
N ALA A 51 -6.66 -0.57 -17.51
CA ALA A 51 -8.05 -0.38 -17.92
C ALA A 51 -8.49 1.10 -17.99
N SER A 52 -7.68 2.04 -17.48
CA SER A 52 -7.99 3.47 -17.46
C SER A 52 -6.73 4.30 -17.61
N ASP A 53 -6.84 5.45 -18.30
CA ASP A 53 -5.76 6.42 -18.46
C ASP A 53 -5.74 7.50 -17.36
N TRP A 54 -6.81 7.61 -16.57
CA TRP A 54 -7.00 8.74 -15.66
C TRP A 54 -6.76 8.40 -14.19
N ALA A 55 -7.15 7.21 -13.78
CA ALA A 55 -7.04 6.81 -12.39
C ALA A 55 -6.79 5.30 -12.26
N TRP A 56 -6.03 4.95 -11.25
CA TRP A 56 -5.68 3.58 -10.94
C TRP A 56 -5.93 3.30 -9.46
N VAL A 57 -6.35 2.06 -9.16
CA VAL A 57 -6.71 1.66 -7.81
C VAL A 57 -5.75 0.57 -7.33
N PHE A 58 -4.98 0.89 -6.29
CA PHE A 58 -4.14 -0.06 -5.58
C PHE A 58 -4.89 -0.64 -4.40
N LYS A 59 -5.00 -1.97 -4.33
CA LYS A 59 -5.54 -2.69 -3.19
C LYS A 59 -4.39 -3.17 -2.31
N LEU A 60 -4.38 -2.73 -1.06
CA LEU A 60 -3.42 -3.13 -0.04
C LEU A 60 -4.09 -4.09 0.95
N GLN A 61 -3.48 -5.25 1.18
CA GLN A 61 -3.98 -6.28 2.09
C GLN A 61 -2.95 -6.57 3.19
N ASN A 62 -3.42 -7.10 4.33
CA ASN A 62 -2.60 -7.48 5.49
C ASN A 62 -1.75 -6.33 6.07
N ILE A 63 -2.26 -5.10 5.98
CA ILE A 63 -1.58 -3.91 6.51
C ILE A 63 -1.63 -3.89 8.03
N THR A 64 -0.62 -3.27 8.66
CA THR A 64 -0.62 -3.11 10.12
C THR A 64 -1.72 -2.13 10.52
N PRO A 65 -2.63 -2.49 11.44
CA PRO A 65 -3.67 -1.57 11.88
C PRO A 65 -3.02 -0.33 12.50
N LYS A 66 -3.58 0.85 12.17
CA LYS A 66 -3.19 2.11 12.82
C LYS A 66 -3.32 1.89 14.33
N GLN A 67 -2.23 2.03 15.07
CA GLN A 67 -2.29 2.01 16.53
C GLN A 67 -3.01 3.27 17.00
N ILE A 68 -4.35 3.23 16.99
CA ILE A 68 -5.16 4.22 17.67
C ILE A 68 -4.82 4.06 19.16
N ASN A 69 -4.21 5.09 19.74
CA ASN A 69 -3.70 5.16 21.11
C ASN A 69 -4.38 4.18 22.07
N LYS A 70 -3.67 3.09 22.42
CA LYS A 70 -4.09 2.10 23.44
C LYS A 70 -4.39 2.73 24.82
N LYS A 71 -4.03 4.00 25.06
CA LYS A 71 -4.32 4.73 26.29
C LYS A 71 -5.81 4.86 26.62
N LEU A 72 -6.72 4.85 25.64
CA LEU A 72 -8.16 5.03 25.88
C LEU A 72 -8.91 3.73 26.26
N ARG A 73 -8.28 2.55 26.16
CA ARG A 73 -8.91 1.29 26.58
C ARG A 73 -8.81 1.00 28.08
N LYS A 74 -7.98 1.75 28.82
CA LYS A 74 -7.80 1.56 30.27
C LYS A 74 -8.87 2.25 31.13
N TYR A 75 -9.75 3.06 30.54
CA TYR A 75 -10.77 3.85 31.25
C TYR A 75 -12.21 3.36 31.01
N ARG A 76 -12.38 2.10 30.56
CA ARG A 76 -13.69 1.47 30.30
C ARG A 76 -13.96 0.25 31.19
N GLN A 77 -13.33 0.19 32.36
CA GLN A 77 -13.68 -0.76 33.42
C GLN A 77 -14.46 -0.05 34.50
#